data_AF-A0A3G3IMJ4-F1
#
_entry.id   AF-A0A3G3IMJ4-F1
#
_cell.length_a   1.000
_cell.length_b   1.000
_cell.length_c   1.000
_cell.angle_alpha   90.00
_cell.angle_beta   90.00
_cell.angle_gamma   90.00
#
_symmetry.space_group_name_H-M   'P 1'
#
loop_
_entity.id
_entity.type
_entity.pdbx_description
1 polymer ?
#
loop_
_entity_poly.entity_id
_entity_poly.type
_entity_poly.pdbx_seq_one_letter_code
_entity_poly.pdbx_strand_id
1 'polypeptide(L)'
;MNNIEHQLSQVELVFENVAFLIAKEAQAKEIHSTVIKGLIILSEVKKSITEKDIKEDKYSQSETDEIKKVERKLKLWSKEERQKNINSRILNEFLKLKKYGNKDITETDIQNKLLDVEDFKSNFDQMKNIAEKNNGKIFEQNGDNIEIWKPVSKFVSKYEKIVFQE
;
A
#
# COMPACT_ATOMS: atom_id res chain seq x y z
N MET A 1 27.68 6.49 -5.60
CA MET A 1 27.02 5.92 -4.40
C MET A 1 25.73 6.68 -4.15
N ASN A 2 24.64 5.96 -3.91
CA ASN A 2 23.35 6.55 -3.56
C ASN A 2 23.50 7.31 -2.22
N ASN A 3 22.96 8.52 -2.11
CA ASN A 3 23.08 9.35 -0.89
C ASN A 3 22.62 8.59 0.37
N ILE A 4 21.59 7.74 0.22
CA ILE A 4 21.06 6.91 1.31
C ILE A 4 22.03 5.79 1.70
N GLU A 5 22.65 5.10 0.74
CA GLU A 5 23.65 4.04 1.03
C GLU A 5 24.83 4.59 1.81
N HIS A 6 25.29 5.79 1.44
CA HIS A 6 26.35 6.47 2.18
C HIS A 6 25.90 6.81 3.61
N GLN A 7 24.70 7.37 3.80
CA GLN A 7 24.17 7.67 5.14
C GLN A 7 23.97 6.41 5.99
N LEU A 8 23.53 5.29 5.41
CA LEU A 8 23.40 4.01 6.11
C LEU A 8 24.76 3.47 6.55
N SER A 9 25.78 3.55 5.68
CA SER A 9 27.15 3.18 6.03
C SER A 9 27.69 4.03 7.20
N GLN A 10 27.33 5.32 7.26
CA GLN A 10 27.70 6.18 8.40
C GLN A 10 27.00 5.76 9.69
N VAL A 11 25.75 5.29 9.63
CA VAL A 11 25.03 4.78 10.80
C VAL A 11 25.68 3.48 11.32
N GLU A 12 26.11 2.59 10.43
CA GLU A 12 26.84 1.37 10.81
C GLU A 12 28.11 1.71 11.59
N LEU A 13 28.93 2.63 11.09
CA LEU A 13 30.13 3.12 11.78
C LEU A 13 29.83 3.75 13.15
N VAL A 14 28.70 4.46 13.27
CA VAL A 14 28.28 5.02 14.57
C VAL A 14 27.94 3.91 15.56
N PHE A 15 27.23 2.86 15.13
CA PHE A 15 26.89 1.74 16.02
C PHE A 15 28.10 0.89 16.40
N GLU A 16 29.04 0.68 15.48
CA GLU A 16 30.33 0.04 15.79
C GLU A 16 31.10 0.84 16.86
N ASN A 17 31.13 2.16 16.72
CA ASN A 17 31.77 3.04 17.72
C ASN A 17 31.06 2.99 19.08
N VAL A 18 29.72 2.95 19.11
CA VAL A 18 28.97 2.79 20.36
C VAL A 18 29.31 1.46 21.04
N ALA A 19 29.33 0.36 20.28
CA ALA A 19 29.68 -0.96 20.81
C ALA A 19 31.09 -0.97 21.41
N PHE A 20 32.04 -0.32 20.76
CA PHE A 20 33.41 -0.17 21.26
C PHE A 20 33.50 0.69 22.53
N LEU A 21 32.79 1.81 22.59
CA LEU A 21 32.74 2.67 23.77
C LEU A 21 32.14 1.95 24.98
N ILE A 22 31.12 1.11 24.76
CA ILE A 22 30.54 0.27 25.80
C ILE A 22 31.56 -0.78 26.28
N ALA A 23 32.24 -1.46 25.36
CA ALA A 23 33.26 -2.46 25.71
C ALA A 23 34.45 -1.88 26.47
N LYS A 24 34.73 -0.58 26.28
CA LYS A 24 35.77 0.17 26.99
C LYS A 24 35.32 0.84 28.29
N GLU A 25 34.08 0.63 28.72
CA GLU A 25 33.50 1.29 29.90
C GLU A 25 33.62 2.83 29.84
N ALA A 26 33.45 3.39 28.63
CA ALA A 26 33.51 4.84 28.44
C ALA A 26 32.41 5.56 29.23
N GLN A 27 32.59 6.86 29.45
CA GLN A 27 31.62 7.65 30.19
C GLN A 27 30.25 7.65 29.50
N ALA A 28 29.19 7.53 30.27
CA ALA A 28 27.81 7.53 29.77
C ALA A 28 27.50 8.73 28.84
N LYS A 29 28.10 9.90 29.12
CA LYS A 29 27.96 11.11 28.32
C LYS A 29 28.49 10.93 26.89
N GLU A 30 29.59 10.21 26.72
CA GLU A 30 30.26 9.97 25.44
C GLU A 30 29.46 8.97 24.60
N ILE A 31 29.00 7.89 25.23
CA ILE A 31 28.09 6.91 24.62
C ILE A 31 26.81 7.61 24.16
N HIS A 32 26.19 8.42 25.04
CA HIS A 32 24.97 9.15 24.73
C HIS A 32 25.15 10.11 23.54
N SER A 33 26.22 10.91 23.53
CA SER A 33 26.49 11.82 22.41
C SER A 33 26.62 11.08 21.08
N THR A 34 27.24 9.90 21.10
CA THR A 34 27.45 9.08 19.90
C THR A 34 26.13 8.46 19.41
N VAL A 35 25.28 7.99 20.32
CA VAL A 35 23.93 7.51 19.99
C VAL A 35 23.07 8.63 19.36
N ILE A 36 23.13 9.85 19.91
CA ILE A 36 22.39 10.99 19.36
C ILE A 36 22.82 11.30 17.92
N LYS A 37 24.12 11.22 17.60
CA LYS A 37 24.61 11.38 16.23
C LYS A 37 23.98 10.36 15.27
N GLY A 38 23.91 9.09 15.67
CA GLY A 38 23.27 8.04 14.88
C GLY A 38 21.79 8.28 14.64
N LEU A 39 21.06 8.73 15.68
CA LEU A 39 19.64 9.06 15.58
C LEU A 39 19.36 10.23 14.65
N ILE A 40 20.23 11.24 14.59
CA ILE A 40 20.11 12.37 13.66
C ILE A 40 20.23 11.86 12.22
N ILE A 41 21.25 11.06 11.92
CA ILE A 41 21.46 10.50 10.57
C ILE A 41 20.27 9.63 10.17
N LEU A 42 19.76 8.78 11.07
CA LEU A 42 18.55 7.98 10.83
C LEU A 42 17.31 8.85 10.56
N SER A 43 17.18 9.99 11.25
CA SER A 43 16.09 10.95 11.00
C SER A 43 16.17 11.56 9.60
N GLU A 44 17.38 11.90 9.14
CA GLU A 44 17.61 12.42 7.79
C GLU A 44 17.37 11.37 6.70
N VAL A 45 17.79 10.12 6.93
CA VAL A 45 17.49 8.99 6.05
C VAL A 45 15.99 8.77 5.98
N LYS A 46 15.30 8.76 7.13
CA LYS A 46 13.84 8.63 7.18
C LYS A 46 13.16 9.76 6.41
N LYS A 47 13.62 11.00 6.54
CA LYS A 47 13.12 12.15 5.78
C LYS A 47 13.37 11.98 4.28
N SER A 48 14.56 11.52 3.87
CA SER A 48 14.91 11.29 2.47
C SER A 48 14.12 10.15 1.83
N ILE A 49 13.83 9.09 2.59
CA ILE A 49 12.95 7.98 2.17
C ILE A 49 11.51 8.50 2.06
N THR A 50 11.01 9.22 3.07
CA THR A 50 9.65 9.80 3.04
C THR A 50 9.50 10.79 1.88
N GLU A 51 10.53 11.59 1.57
CA GLU A 51 10.53 12.50 0.43
C GLU A 51 10.69 11.76 -0.91
N LYS A 52 11.36 10.61 -0.96
CA LYS A 52 11.35 9.71 -2.13
C LYS A 52 9.98 9.06 -2.33
N ASP A 53 9.31 8.63 -1.26
CA ASP A 53 7.93 8.13 -1.31
C ASP A 53 6.98 9.23 -1.84
N ILE A 54 7.19 10.49 -1.43
CA ILE A 54 6.41 11.65 -1.95
C ILE A 54 6.80 12.02 -3.40
N LYS A 55 8.04 11.80 -3.82
CA LYS A 55 8.51 12.09 -5.19
C LYS A 55 8.23 10.95 -6.19
N GLU A 56 8.04 9.71 -5.72
CA GLU A 56 7.57 8.57 -6.52
C GLU A 56 6.04 8.57 -6.70
N ASP A 57 5.27 9.26 -5.85
CA ASP A 57 3.82 9.47 -6.01
C ASP A 57 3.47 10.69 -6.92
N LYS A 58 4.28 11.01 -7.94
CA LYS A 58 3.78 11.85 -9.04
C LYS A 58 2.98 10.98 -10.01
N TYR A 59 1.78 10.62 -9.57
CA TYR A 59 0.77 10.06 -10.46
C TYR A 59 0.59 10.97 -11.66
N SER A 60 0.51 10.36 -12.84
CA SER A 60 0.09 11.07 -14.05
C SER A 60 -1.27 11.73 -13.80
N GLN A 61 -1.62 12.73 -14.62
CA GLN A 61 -2.94 13.35 -14.55
C GLN A 61 -4.05 12.29 -14.68
N SER A 62 -3.87 11.31 -15.58
CA SER A 62 -4.79 10.18 -15.75
C SER A 62 -4.95 9.35 -14.49
N GLU A 63 -3.86 9.03 -13.79
CA GLU A 63 -3.91 8.26 -12.54
C GLU A 63 -4.52 9.08 -11.40
N THR A 64 -4.20 10.37 -11.31
CA THR A 64 -4.79 11.27 -10.31
C THR A 64 -6.31 11.35 -10.47
N ASP A 65 -6.80 11.46 -11.70
CA ASP A 65 -8.23 11.49 -11.99
C ASP A 65 -8.88 10.14 -11.73
N GLU A 66 -8.16 9.05 -12.00
CA GLU A 66 -8.60 7.70 -11.69
C GLU A 66 -8.72 7.44 -10.18
N ILE A 67 -7.77 7.92 -9.39
CA ILE A 67 -7.80 7.84 -7.92
C ILE A 67 -9.04 8.57 -7.38
N LYS A 68 -9.32 9.78 -7.88
CA LYS A 68 -10.53 10.54 -7.51
C LYS A 68 -11.81 9.82 -7.93
N LYS A 69 -11.81 9.17 -9.10
CA LYS A 69 -12.93 8.35 -9.57
C LYS A 69 -13.18 7.17 -8.63
N VAL A 70 -12.13 6.46 -8.23
CA VAL A 70 -12.21 5.33 -7.29
C VAL A 70 -12.71 5.79 -5.94
N GLU A 71 -12.19 6.88 -5.37
CA GLU A 71 -12.67 7.42 -4.10
C GLU A 71 -14.18 7.68 -4.12
N ARG A 72 -14.68 8.34 -5.17
CA ARG A 72 -16.11 8.60 -5.35
C ARG A 72 -16.93 7.33 -5.46
N LYS A 73 -16.45 6.34 -6.23
CA LYS A 73 -17.16 5.07 -6.41
C LYS A 73 -17.21 4.25 -5.13
N LEU A 74 -16.12 4.15 -4.38
CA LEU A 74 -16.09 3.45 -3.10
C LEU A 74 -17.07 4.06 -2.08
N LYS A 75 -17.14 5.40 -2.00
CA LYS A 75 -18.16 6.09 -1.17
C LYS A 75 -19.60 5.76 -1.58
N LEU A 76 -19.85 5.55 -2.87
CA LEU A 76 -21.16 5.18 -3.38
C LEU A 76 -21.46 3.70 -3.11
N TRP A 77 -20.50 2.82 -3.37
CA TRP A 77 -20.62 1.37 -3.24
C TRP A 77 -20.69 0.88 -1.80
N SER A 78 -20.19 1.67 -0.84
CA SER A 78 -20.28 1.32 0.58
C SER A 78 -21.71 1.43 1.13
N LYS A 79 -22.60 2.15 0.44
CA LYS A 79 -24.01 2.26 0.82
C LYS A 79 -24.72 0.92 0.60
N GLU A 80 -25.54 0.52 1.56
CA GLU A 80 -26.21 -0.79 1.58
C GLU A 80 -26.97 -1.09 0.27
N GLU A 81 -27.69 -0.10 -0.27
CA GLU A 81 -28.46 -0.25 -1.52
C GLU A 81 -27.58 -0.43 -2.77
N ARG A 82 -26.29 -0.12 -2.68
CA ARG A 82 -25.31 -0.22 -3.78
C ARG A 82 -24.37 -1.41 -3.65
N GLN A 83 -24.36 -2.12 -2.52
CA GLN A 83 -23.48 -3.28 -2.33
C GLN A 83 -23.85 -4.47 -3.23
N LYS A 84 -25.09 -4.54 -3.74
CA LYS A 84 -25.51 -5.54 -4.73
C LYS A 84 -24.91 -5.33 -6.13
N ASN A 85 -24.29 -4.19 -6.40
CA ASN A 85 -23.63 -3.94 -7.68
C ASN A 85 -22.47 -4.93 -7.91
N ILE A 86 -22.29 -5.39 -9.14
CA ILE A 86 -21.27 -6.38 -9.51
C ILE A 86 -19.87 -5.97 -9.04
N ASN A 87 -19.46 -4.71 -9.26
CA ASN A 87 -18.13 -4.25 -8.86
C ASN A 87 -17.93 -4.25 -7.34
N SER A 88 -18.97 -3.88 -6.58
CA SER A 88 -18.97 -3.97 -5.12
C SER A 88 -18.82 -5.42 -4.67
N ARG A 89 -19.56 -6.35 -5.31
CA ARG A 89 -19.49 -7.78 -5.02
C ARG A 89 -18.10 -8.34 -5.27
N ILE A 90 -17.47 -7.99 -6.40
CA ILE A 90 -16.09 -8.37 -6.74
C ILE A 90 -15.11 -7.90 -5.64
N LEU A 91 -15.19 -6.62 -5.25
CA LEU A 91 -14.32 -6.08 -4.21
C LEU A 91 -14.56 -6.77 -2.85
N ASN A 92 -15.82 -7.01 -2.50
CA ASN A 92 -16.17 -7.67 -1.24
C ASN A 92 -15.64 -9.10 -1.17
N GLU A 93 -15.74 -9.88 -2.25
CA GLU A 93 -15.21 -11.24 -2.27
C GLU A 93 -13.68 -11.26 -2.20
N PHE A 94 -13.00 -10.33 -2.89
CA PHE A 94 -11.55 -10.17 -2.74
C PHE A 94 -11.16 -9.87 -1.28
N LEU A 95 -11.83 -8.91 -0.63
CA LEU A 95 -11.52 -8.54 0.77
C LEU A 95 -11.78 -9.70 1.73
N LYS A 96 -12.86 -10.46 1.54
CA LYS A 96 -13.14 -11.67 2.32
C LYS A 96 -12.03 -12.70 2.16
N LEU A 97 -11.62 -13.02 0.93
CA LEU A 97 -10.53 -13.97 0.67
C LEU A 97 -9.24 -13.54 1.39
N LYS A 98 -8.89 -12.26 1.29
CA LYS A 98 -7.71 -11.71 1.98
C LYS A 98 -7.83 -11.83 3.50
N LYS A 99 -9.00 -11.54 4.06
CA LYS A 99 -9.29 -11.68 5.50
C LYS A 99 -9.19 -13.13 5.99
N TYR A 100 -9.55 -14.11 5.15
CA TYR A 100 -9.38 -15.54 5.47
C TYR A 100 -7.92 -16.03 5.39
N GLY A 101 -6.97 -15.14 5.09
CA GLY A 101 -5.54 -15.43 5.11
C GLY A 101 -4.98 -15.91 3.78
N ASN A 102 -5.75 -15.85 2.70
CA ASN A 102 -5.24 -16.13 1.36
C ASN A 102 -4.20 -15.06 0.98
N LYS A 103 -2.95 -15.50 0.77
CA LYS A 103 -1.84 -14.60 0.40
C LYS A 103 -1.74 -14.37 -1.11
N ASP A 104 -2.05 -15.40 -1.88
CA ASP A 104 -2.01 -15.39 -3.34
C ASP A 104 -3.44 -15.54 -3.85
N ILE A 105 -4.10 -14.42 -4.18
CA ILE A 105 -5.50 -14.41 -4.63
C ILE A 105 -5.50 -14.25 -6.15
N THR A 106 -6.08 -15.21 -6.85
CA THR A 106 -6.19 -15.17 -8.31
C THR A 106 -7.55 -14.63 -8.78
N GLU A 107 -7.63 -14.22 -10.05
CA GLU A 107 -8.91 -13.87 -10.68
C GLU A 107 -9.92 -15.03 -10.60
N THR A 108 -9.45 -16.26 -10.80
CA THR A 108 -10.27 -17.48 -10.72
C THR A 108 -10.82 -17.70 -9.30
N ASP A 109 -10.04 -17.40 -8.26
CA ASP A 109 -10.52 -17.51 -6.87
C ASP A 109 -11.71 -16.57 -6.61
N ILE A 110 -11.64 -15.35 -7.12
CA ILE A 110 -12.73 -14.36 -7.00
C ILE A 110 -13.94 -14.81 -7.84
N GLN A 111 -13.72 -15.25 -9.08
CA GLN A 111 -14.77 -15.71 -9.98
C GLN A 111 -15.53 -16.92 -9.40
N ASN A 112 -14.81 -17.85 -8.78
CA ASN A 112 -15.40 -19.03 -8.13
C ASN A 112 -16.34 -18.68 -6.97
N LYS A 113 -16.22 -17.47 -6.38
CA LYS A 113 -17.16 -16.96 -5.37
C LYS A 113 -18.37 -16.25 -5.97
N LEU A 114 -18.35 -15.95 -7.27
CA LEU A 114 -19.35 -15.15 -8.00
C LEU A 114 -19.87 -15.88 -9.24
N LEU A 115 -20.10 -17.20 -9.14
CA LEU A 115 -20.58 -18.03 -10.25
C LEU A 115 -21.94 -17.58 -10.83
N ASP A 116 -22.72 -16.82 -10.08
CA ASP A 116 -24.00 -16.24 -10.51
C ASP A 116 -23.85 -14.94 -11.32
N VAL A 117 -22.62 -14.45 -11.55
CA VAL A 117 -22.36 -13.18 -12.25
C VAL A 117 -21.85 -13.45 -13.66
N GLU A 118 -22.75 -13.38 -14.64
CA GLU A 118 -22.44 -13.62 -16.07
C GLU A 118 -21.38 -12.63 -16.62
N ASP A 119 -21.43 -11.36 -16.20
CA ASP A 119 -20.53 -10.30 -16.68
C ASP A 119 -19.27 -10.10 -15.82
N PHE A 120 -18.87 -11.10 -15.02
CA PHE A 120 -17.73 -10.98 -14.10
C PHE A 120 -16.48 -10.48 -14.82
N LYS A 121 -16.10 -11.14 -15.93
CA LYS A 121 -14.86 -10.88 -16.64
C LYS A 121 -14.74 -9.44 -17.12
N SER A 122 -15.79 -8.95 -17.79
CA SER A 122 -15.85 -7.57 -18.29
C SER A 122 -15.76 -6.54 -17.17
N ASN A 123 -16.50 -6.74 -16.06
CA ASN A 123 -16.44 -5.84 -14.91
C ASN A 123 -15.08 -5.87 -14.21
N PHE A 124 -14.50 -7.06 -14.03
CA PHE A 124 -13.20 -7.22 -13.40
C PHE A 124 -12.07 -6.58 -14.22
N ASP A 125 -12.07 -6.78 -15.53
CA ASP A 125 -11.09 -6.14 -16.42
C ASP A 125 -11.22 -4.60 -16.40
N GLN A 126 -12.43 -4.05 -16.25
CA GLN A 126 -12.65 -2.62 -16.02
C GLN A 126 -12.19 -2.13 -14.65
N MET A 127 -12.00 -3.01 -13.67
CA MET A 127 -11.45 -2.69 -12.35
C MET A 127 -9.92 -2.86 -12.28
N LYS A 128 -9.29 -3.44 -13.31
CA LYS A 128 -7.82 -3.61 -13.41
C LYS A 128 -7.15 -2.56 -14.31
N ASN A 129 -7.88 -2.01 -15.27
CA ASN A 129 -7.32 -1.13 -16.30
C ASN A 129 -7.75 0.33 -16.11
N ILE A 130 -6.86 1.28 -16.38
CA ILE A 130 -7.22 2.70 -16.50
C ILE A 130 -7.72 2.93 -17.93
N ALA A 131 -8.98 3.33 -18.06
CA ALA A 131 -9.59 3.71 -19.34
C ALA A 131 -10.71 4.72 -19.11
N GLU A 132 -11.06 5.49 -20.14
CA GLU A 132 -12.07 6.56 -20.06
C GLU A 132 -13.40 6.07 -19.46
N LYS A 133 -13.87 4.90 -19.90
CA LYS A 133 -15.16 4.29 -19.52
C LYS A 133 -15.04 3.13 -18.52
N ASN A 134 -13.97 3.08 -17.74
CA ASN A 134 -13.76 2.00 -16.77
C ASN A 134 -14.61 2.16 -15.50
N ASN A 135 -14.57 1.13 -14.64
CA ASN A 135 -15.30 1.11 -13.38
C ASN A 135 -14.50 1.60 -12.17
N GLY A 136 -13.37 2.27 -12.39
CA GLY A 136 -12.42 2.58 -11.33
C GLY A 136 -11.36 1.48 -11.22
N LYS A 137 -10.09 1.80 -11.47
CA LYS A 137 -8.98 0.88 -11.24
C LYS A 137 -8.80 0.69 -9.74
N ILE A 138 -9.14 -0.50 -9.27
CA ILE A 138 -9.01 -0.92 -7.87
C ILE A 138 -7.94 -2.00 -7.73
N PHE A 139 -7.80 -2.84 -8.75
CA PHE A 139 -6.89 -3.97 -8.73
C PHE A 139 -5.65 -3.72 -9.59
N GLU A 140 -4.57 -4.36 -9.19
CA GLU A 140 -3.36 -4.56 -9.96
C GLU A 140 -3.10 -6.06 -10.06
N GLN A 141 -2.65 -6.50 -11.23
CA GLN A 141 -2.42 -7.91 -11.51
C GLN A 141 -0.95 -8.13 -11.79
N ASN A 142 -0.30 -8.93 -10.94
CA ASN A 142 1.10 -9.31 -11.03
C ASN A 142 1.17 -10.81 -11.35
N GLY A 143 1.21 -11.15 -12.64
CA GLY A 143 1.02 -12.53 -13.09
C GLY A 143 -0.41 -13.00 -12.79
N ASP A 144 -0.56 -14.06 -12.01
CA ASP A 144 -1.88 -14.56 -11.58
C ASP A 144 -2.35 -13.90 -10.28
N ASN A 145 -1.47 -13.23 -9.55
CA ASN A 145 -1.81 -12.62 -8.26
C ASN A 145 -2.52 -11.26 -8.44
N ILE A 146 -3.61 -11.08 -7.70
CA ILE A 146 -4.41 -9.87 -7.66
C ILE A 146 -4.14 -9.12 -6.36
N GLU A 147 -3.80 -7.85 -6.47
CA GLU A 147 -3.56 -6.95 -5.34
C GLU A 147 -4.41 -5.68 -5.44
N ILE A 148 -4.60 -4.99 -4.32
CA ILE A 148 -5.17 -3.65 -4.33
C ILE A 148 -4.14 -2.69 -4.90
N TRP A 149 -4.53 -1.95 -5.93
CA TRP A 149 -3.70 -0.91 -6.50
C TRP A 149 -3.28 0.09 -5.41
N LYS A 150 -1.97 0.17 -5.16
CA LYS A 150 -1.38 0.90 -4.02
C LYS A 150 -1.97 2.31 -3.79
N PRO A 151 -2.21 3.14 -4.83
CA PRO A 151 -2.71 4.51 -4.67
C PRO A 151 -4.10 4.60 -4.03
N VAL A 152 -4.93 3.57 -4.20
CA VAL A 152 -6.31 3.56 -3.69
C VAL A 152 -6.48 2.76 -2.40
N SER A 153 -5.41 2.14 -1.90
CA SER A 153 -5.39 1.31 -0.68
C SER A 153 -6.10 1.96 0.51
N LYS A 154 -5.80 3.22 0.81
CA LYS A 154 -6.41 3.98 1.91
C LYS A 154 -7.93 4.11 1.77
N PHE A 155 -8.44 4.24 0.54
CA PHE A 155 -9.87 4.33 0.28
C PHE A 155 -10.55 2.97 0.40
N VAL A 156 -9.88 1.91 -0.07
CA VAL A 156 -10.35 0.53 0.08
C VAL A 156 -10.43 0.13 1.55
N SER A 157 -9.43 0.47 2.38
CA SER A 157 -9.49 0.19 3.82
C SER A 157 -10.63 0.94 4.53
N LYS A 158 -10.96 2.16 4.08
CA LYS A 158 -12.14 2.88 4.60
C LYS A 158 -13.45 2.21 4.16
N TYR A 159 -13.52 1.78 2.91
CA TYR A 159 -14.66 1.04 2.38
C TYR A 159 -14.90 -0.26 3.16
N GLU A 160 -13.84 -1.04 3.40
CA GLU A 160 -13.87 -2.30 4.13
C GLU A 160 -14.49 -2.14 5.52
N LYS A 161 -14.03 -1.15 6.30
CA LYS A 161 -14.58 -0.84 7.62
C LYS A 161 -16.08 -0.54 7.61
N ILE A 162 -16.54 0.22 6.60
CA ILE A 162 -17.96 0.57 6.48
C ILE A 162 -18.80 -0.67 6.13
N VAL A 163 -18.33 -1.48 5.18
CA VAL A 163 -19.10 -2.63 4.65
C VAL A 163 -19.13 -3.79 5.62
N PHE A 164 -18.03 -4.06 6.32
CA PHE A 164 -17.91 -5.19 7.25
C PHE A 164 -18.11 -4.79 8.72
N GLN A 165 -18.43 -3.52 9.00
CA GLN A 165 -18.69 -2.97 10.35
C GLN A 165 -17.53 -3.18 11.34
N GLU A 166 -16.31 -2.83 10.90
CA GLU A 166 -15.07 -2.93 11.69
C GLU A 166 -14.51 -1.58 12.14
#